data_AF-A0A2G0PS65-F1
#
_entry.id   AF-A0A2G0PS65-F1
#
_cell.length_a   1.000
_cell.length_b   1.000
_cell.length_c   1.000
_cell.angle_alpha   90.00
_cell.angle_beta   90.00
_cell.angle_gamma   90.00
#
_symmetry.space_group_name_H-M   'P 1'
#
loop_
_entity.id
_entity.type
_entity.pdbx_description
1 polymer ?
#
loop_
_entity_poly.entity_id
_entity_poly.type
_entity_poly.pdbx_seq_one_letter_code
_entity_poly.pdbx_strand_id
1 'polypeptide(L)' 'MKFKQLPHESQQAAREALVNALNIEMESRRYIDESRAKYIARNIRDSFIALETEDPKRGSGSDEAED' A
#
# COMPACT_ATOMS: atom_id res chain seq x y z
N MET A 1 -6.29 11.07 6.96
CA MET A 1 -6.74 10.05 7.94
C MET A 1 -5.52 9.36 8.55
N LYS A 2 -5.57 8.82 9.79
CA LYS A 2 -4.50 7.97 10.35
C LYS A 2 -4.84 6.49 10.15
N PHE A 3 -3.84 5.62 9.99
CA PHE A 3 -4.05 4.17 9.76
C PHE A 3 -4.96 3.50 10.80
N LYS A 4 -4.81 3.85 12.09
CA LYS A 4 -5.65 3.31 13.17
C LYS A 4 -7.13 3.72 13.10
N GLN A 5 -7.47 4.63 12.19
CA GLN A 5 -8.83 5.11 11.95
C GLN A 5 -9.46 4.44 10.72
N LEU A 6 -8.71 3.64 9.95
CA LEU A 6 -9.26 2.87 8.85
C LEU A 6 -10.22 1.79 9.37
N PRO A 7 -11.17 1.31 8.56
CA PRO A 7 -11.96 0.13 8.86
C PRO A 7 -11.07 -1.06 9.26
N HIS A 8 -11.60 -1.94 10.13
CA HIS A 8 -10.85 -3.10 10.60
C HIS A 8 -10.36 -3.98 9.44
N GLU A 9 -11.20 -4.18 8.43
CA GLU A 9 -10.89 -4.95 7.22
C GLU A 9 -9.70 -4.35 6.45
N SER A 10 -9.68 -3.04 6.25
CA SER A 10 -8.58 -2.35 5.58
C SER A 10 -7.28 -2.42 6.39
N GLN A 11 -7.36 -2.37 7.73
CA GLN A 11 -6.20 -2.59 8.59
C GLN A 11 -5.66 -4.02 8.48
N GLN A 12 -6.54 -5.01 8.40
CA GLN A 12 -6.18 -6.41 8.27
C GLN A 12 -5.53 -6.69 6.90
N ALA A 13 -6.15 -6.21 5.82
CA ALA A 13 -5.61 -6.31 4.47
C ALA A 13 -4.23 -5.65 4.34
N ALA A 14 -4.00 -4.50 4.97
CA ALA A 14 -2.70 -3.84 4.98
C ALA A 14 -1.63 -4.65 5.73
N ARG A 15 -2.00 -5.35 6.81
CA ARG A 15 -1.08 -6.23 7.56
C ARG A 15 -0.70 -7.45 6.72
N GLU A 16 -1.67 -8.05 6.04
CA GLU A 16 -1.44 -9.20 5.16
C GLU A 16 -0.56 -8.81 3.96
N ALA A 17 -0.84 -7.66 3.34
CA ALA A 17 -0.01 -7.10 2.27
C ALA A 17 1.44 -6.86 2.75
N LEU A 18 1.63 -6.35 3.96
CA LEU A 18 2.97 -6.16 4.55
C LEU A 18 3.71 -7.48 4.74
N VAL A 19 3.07 -8.49 5.31
CA VAL A 19 3.68 -9.82 5.48
C VAL A 19 4.09 -10.39 4.13
N ASN A 20 3.22 -10.33 3.13
CA ASN A 20 3.51 -10.84 1.79
C ASN A 20 4.68 -10.08 1.13
N ALA A 21 4.69 -8.75 1.21
CA ALA A 21 5.77 -7.94 0.65
C ALA A 21 7.13 -8.24 1.31
N LEU A 22 7.15 -8.43 2.63
CA LEU A 22 8.36 -8.81 3.36
C LEU A 22 8.82 -10.22 2.98
N ASN A 23 7.91 -11.18 2.80
CA ASN A 23 8.26 -12.52 2.35
C ASN A 23 8.89 -12.50 0.94
N ILE A 24 8.28 -11.78 0.00
CA ILE A 24 8.82 -11.63 -1.37
C ILE A 24 10.21 -10.98 -1.36
N GLU A 25 10.39 -9.93 -0.56
CA GLU A 25 11.67 -9.25 -0.46
C GLU A 25 12.73 -10.17 0.20
N MET A 26 12.36 -10.96 1.22
CA MET A 26 13.24 -11.97 1.84
C MET A 26 13.62 -13.08 0.86
N GLU A 27 12.68 -13.56 0.06
CA GLU A 27 12.92 -14.61 -0.94
C GLU A 27 13.88 -14.11 -2.03
N SER A 28 13.69 -12.88 -2.51
CA SER A 28 14.51 -12.29 -3.57
C SER A 28 15.93 -11.92 -3.12
N ARG A 29 16.12 -11.42 -1.89
CA ARG A 29 17.40 -10.89 -1.41
C ARG A 29 18.08 -11.74 -0.35
N ARG A 30 17.41 -12.76 0.18
CA ARG A 30 17.82 -13.60 1.33
C ARG A 30 18.06 -12.82 2.63
N TYR A 31 17.75 -11.52 2.64
CA TYR A 31 17.95 -10.60 3.76
C TYR A 31 17.13 -9.34 3.54
N ILE A 32 16.66 -8.74 4.65
CA ILE A 32 16.04 -7.41 4.68
C ILE A 32 16.64 -6.66 5.87
N ASP A 33 17.21 -5.49 5.61
CA ASP A 33 17.62 -4.58 6.68
C ASP A 33 16.43 -3.81 7.27
N GLU A 34 16.62 -3.29 8.47
CA GLU A 34 15.58 -2.56 9.21
C GLU A 34 15.07 -1.33 8.45
N SER A 35 15.93 -0.63 7.71
CA SER A 35 15.54 0.57 6.95
C SER A 35 14.62 0.20 5.80
N ARG A 36 14.93 -0.89 5.09
CA ARG A 36 14.13 -1.43 4.00
C ARG A 36 12.78 -1.94 4.52
N ALA A 37 12.75 -2.67 5.63
CA ALA A 37 11.50 -3.13 6.24
C ALA A 37 10.60 -1.95 6.65
N LYS A 38 11.17 -0.90 7.28
CA LYS A 38 10.45 0.32 7.64
C LYS A 38 9.90 1.06 6.42
N TYR A 39 10.67 1.13 5.34
CA TYR A 39 10.25 1.75 4.09
C TYR A 39 9.03 1.03 3.48
N ILE A 40 9.08 -0.31 3.38
CA ILE A 40 7.97 -1.12 2.87
C ILE A 40 6.71 -0.92 3.74
N ALA A 41 6.85 -1.01 5.07
CA ALA A 41 5.73 -0.82 5.99
C ALA A 41 5.10 0.57 5.87
N ARG A 42 5.92 1.62 5.71
CA ARG A 42 5.44 2.99 5.49
C ARG A 42 4.63 3.11 4.21
N ASN A 43 5.16 2.61 3.09
CA ASN A 43 4.49 2.74 1.79
C ASN A 43 3.15 2.01 1.77
N ILE A 44 3.08 0.78 2.28
CA ILE A 44 1.83 0.01 2.34
C ILE A 44 0.80 0.77 3.20
N ARG A 45 1.20 1.23 4.38
CA ARG A 45 0.31 2.01 5.26
C ARG A 45 -0.23 3.26 4.55
N ASP A 46 0.65 4.01 3.90
CA ASP A 46 0.29 5.27 3.26
C ASP A 46 -0.60 5.03 2.03
N SER A 47 -0.39 3.95 1.26
CA SER A 47 -1.26 3.53 0.15
C SER A 47 -2.67 3.14 0.60
N PHE A 48 -2.81 2.38 1.70
CA PHE A 48 -4.13 2.04 2.22
C PHE A 48 -4.89 3.26 2.75
N ILE A 49 -4.19 4.19 3.40
CA ILE A 49 -4.80 5.47 3.78
C ILE A 49 -5.28 6.21 2.52
N ALA A 50 -4.46 6.28 1.47
CA ALA A 50 -4.84 6.93 0.21
C ALA A 50 -6.11 6.29 -0.36
N LEU A 51 -6.15 4.96 -0.54
CA LEU A 51 -7.30 4.25 -1.11
C LEU A 51 -8.61 4.48 -0.33
N GLU A 52 -8.55 4.57 1.00
CA GLU A 52 -9.74 4.80 1.85
C GLU A 52 -10.14 6.29 1.93
N THR A 53 -9.26 7.20 1.50
CA THR A 53 -9.50 8.65 1.55
C THR A 53 -9.69 9.29 0.19
N GLU A 54 -9.27 8.61 -0.87
CA GLU A 54 -9.65 8.93 -2.23
C GLU A 54 -11.16 8.66 -2.36
N ASP A 55 -11.92 9.74 -2.46
CA ASP A 55 -13.26 9.71 -2.99
C ASP A 55 -13.18 9.00 -4.36
N PRO A 56 -13.91 7.89 -4.62
CA PRO A 56 -13.90 7.19 -5.90
C PRO A 56 -14.58 8.02 -7.00
N LYS A 57 -14.26 9.31 -7.09
CA LYS A 57 -14.36 10.07 -8.32
C LYS A 57 -13.39 9.43 -9.28
N ARG A 58 -13.91 8.38 -9.92
CA ARG A 58 -13.47 7.85 -11.20
C ARG A 58 -12.79 8.97 -11.95
N GLY A 59 -11.53 8.79 -12.33
CA GLY A 59 -10.99 9.58 -13.41
C GLY A 59 -11.98 9.51 -14.57
N SER A 60 -12.73 10.58 -14.80
CA SER A 60 -12.95 11.07 -16.16
C SER A 60 -11.60 11.65 -16.61
N GLY A 61 -10.61 10.77 -16.73
CA GLY A 61 -9.49 10.98 -17.63
C GLY A 61 -9.92 10.25 -18.88
N SER A 62 -10.56 10.99 -19.77
CA SER A 62 -10.82 10.59 -21.13
C SER A 62 -9.57 9.91 -21.71
N ASP A 63 -9.76 8.74 -22.29
CA ASP A 63 -8.97 8.30 -23.43
C ASP A 63 -9.11 9.38 -24.50
N GLU A 64 -8.31 10.43 -24.43
CA GLU A 64 -7.96 11.22 -25.60
C GLU A 64 -6.62 10.68 -26.07
N ALA A 65 -6.71 9.73 -27.00
CA ALA A 65 -5.66 9.45 -27.94
C ALA A 65 -5.26 10.78 -28.60
N GLU A 66 -4.05 11.25 -28.33
CA GLU A 66 -3.43 12.28 -29.16
C GLU A 66 -2.93 11.62 -30.46
N ASP A 67 -3.30 12.26 -31.58
CA ASP A 67 -3.09 11.91 -32.99
C ASP A 67 -1.68 11.42 -33.38
#